data_AF-A0A8A7KBR0-F1
#
_entry.id   AF-A0A8A7KBR0-F1
#
_cell.length_a   1.000
_cell.length_b   1.000
_cell.length_c   1.000
_cell.angle_alpha   90.00
_cell.angle_beta   90.00
_cell.angle_gamma   90.00
#
_symmetry.space_group_name_H-M   'P 1'
#
loop_
_entity.id
_entity.type
_entity.pdbx_description
1 polymer ?
#
loop_
_entity_poly.entity_id
_entity_poly.type
_entity_poly.pdbx_seq_one_letter_code
_entity_poly.pdbx_strand_id
1 'polypeptide(L)'
;MERKLKKVVLLLLIPLLIFSLTACKGSHNEEAVRAKMEKALYKEYGEEFVVERIGTRSDNSGTYYEARIYPKSIIGTSREGDPYYCAQAGVKKKSLGRLGEVGAGYETVQIKLETEDYLRSKTKEVFGDRIRLKLDVKYKLRKEGNDYFSWQIVSGFKELLKKANTNPDKHRIELELYVYIFDRIDNDEEKEERRKQIFDYVQYLKGEGLFKYLELGVIFIDERVLAPSYWEYARDIYPANLVEKEVEGEIVYLPPRDLRKEMSEVLQREIDEMSEEELLVSMGRIRKSELSYKGINKYNEQFLVWVCSLDMLKVTRKSTYEKYKEENKLGFHYYKTINNILFGKDYRYIYLN
;
A
#
# COMPACT_ATOMS: atom_id res chain seq x y z
N MET A 1 65.77 38.22 -7.25
CA MET A 1 64.53 37.85 -7.97
C MET A 1 63.74 36.75 -7.24
N GLU A 2 64.42 35.74 -6.68
CA GLU A 2 63.78 34.57 -6.04
C GLU A 2 62.86 34.87 -4.83
N ARG A 3 63.19 35.85 -3.98
CA ARG A 3 62.36 36.18 -2.80
C ARG A 3 60.99 36.78 -3.14
N LYS A 4 60.88 37.54 -4.24
CA LYS A 4 59.60 38.10 -4.71
C LYS A 4 58.77 37.03 -5.42
N LEU A 5 59.40 36.15 -6.19
CA LEU A 5 58.72 35.02 -6.84
C LEU A 5 58.16 34.01 -5.82
N LYS A 6 58.91 33.69 -4.76
CA LYS A 6 58.43 32.84 -3.65
C LYS A 6 57.21 33.43 -2.92
N LYS A 7 57.15 34.75 -2.72
CA LYS A 7 55.99 35.43 -2.11
C LYS A 7 54.76 35.43 -3.02
N VAL A 8 54.94 35.60 -4.33
CA VAL A 8 53.83 35.57 -5.32
C VAL A 8 53.28 34.15 -5.50
N VAL A 9 54.15 33.13 -5.52
CA VAL A 9 53.74 31.71 -5.57
C VAL A 9 53.00 31.30 -4.28
N LEU A 10 53.45 31.77 -3.11
CA LEU A 10 52.78 31.51 -1.84
C LEU A 10 51.40 32.19 -1.74
N LEU A 11 51.26 33.42 -2.27
CA LEU A 11 49.98 34.15 -2.34
C LEU A 11 48.98 33.56 -3.35
N LEU A 12 49.44 32.85 -4.39
CA LEU A 12 48.59 32.12 -5.33
C LEU A 12 48.20 30.70 -4.84
N LEU A 13 49.01 30.11 -3.96
CA LEU A 13 48.71 28.82 -3.33
C LEU A 13 47.66 28.92 -2.22
N ILE A 14 47.55 30.06 -1.52
CA ILE A 14 46.57 30.25 -0.44
C ILE A 14 45.11 30.22 -0.96
N PRO A 15 44.74 30.88 -2.07
CA PRO A 15 43.42 30.72 -2.69
C PRO A 15 43.17 29.30 -3.21
N LEU A 16 44.20 28.62 -3.75
CA LEU A 16 44.08 27.24 -4.23
C LEU A 16 43.88 26.23 -3.08
N LEU A 17 44.53 26.44 -1.94
CA LEU A 17 44.35 25.65 -0.71
C LEU A 17 43.02 25.93 -0.03
N ILE A 18 42.52 27.16 -0.07
CA ILE A 18 41.18 27.51 0.42
C ILE A 18 40.10 26.89 -0.51
N PHE A 19 40.30 26.93 -1.83
CA PHE A 19 39.42 26.22 -2.78
C PHE A 19 39.48 24.71 -2.58
N SER A 20 40.65 24.11 -2.37
CA SER A 20 40.79 22.66 -2.16
C SER A 20 40.24 22.18 -0.80
N LEU A 21 40.27 23.02 0.24
CA LEU A 21 39.65 22.71 1.55
C LEU A 21 38.12 22.85 1.53
N THR A 22 37.56 23.65 0.62
CA THR A 22 36.10 23.71 0.39
C THR A 22 35.60 22.71 -0.66
N ALA A 23 36.47 22.24 -1.56
CA ALA A 23 36.12 21.30 -2.62
C ALA A 23 35.96 19.84 -2.14
N CYS A 24 36.43 19.52 -0.94
CA CYS A 24 36.32 18.17 -0.34
C CYS A 24 35.24 18.04 0.75
N LYS A 25 34.23 18.93 0.80
CA LYS A 25 33.04 18.77 1.66
C LYS A 25 31.76 18.75 0.82
N GLY A 26 31.63 17.71 0.02
CA GLY A 26 30.53 17.54 -0.92
C GLY A 26 29.22 17.05 -0.29
N SER A 27 29.13 16.76 1.00
CA SER A 27 27.88 16.40 1.67
C SER A 27 27.35 17.59 2.48
N HIS A 28 26.07 17.91 2.33
CA HIS A 28 25.40 18.82 3.27
C HIS A 28 25.33 18.15 4.65
N ASN A 29 25.35 18.96 5.73
CA ASN A 29 24.91 18.47 7.04
C ASN A 29 23.47 17.95 6.87
N GLU A 30 23.22 16.68 7.21
CA GLU A 30 21.90 16.05 7.12
C GLU A 30 20.84 16.86 7.86
N GLU A 31 21.20 17.53 8.96
CA GLU A 31 20.29 18.41 9.70
C GLU A 31 19.83 19.62 8.86
N ALA A 32 20.70 20.19 8.03
CA ALA A 32 20.34 21.31 7.16
C ALA A 32 19.39 20.86 6.03
N VAL A 33 19.59 19.64 5.51
CA VAL A 33 18.66 19.01 4.56
C VAL A 33 17.31 18.75 5.23
N ARG A 34 17.34 18.17 6.44
CA ARG A 34 16.17 17.85 7.25
C ARG A 34 15.32 19.09 7.54
N ALA A 35 15.93 20.12 8.13
CA ALA A 35 15.24 21.36 8.48
C ALA A 35 14.61 22.05 7.25
N LYS A 36 15.28 21.97 6.09
CA LYS A 36 14.74 22.51 4.85
C LYS A 36 13.52 21.72 4.36
N MET A 37 13.55 20.40 4.43
CA MET A 37 12.40 19.55 4.09
C MET A 37 11.24 19.80 5.07
N GLU A 38 11.48 19.73 6.38
CA GLU A 38 10.45 19.97 7.41
C GLU A 38 9.75 21.33 7.23
N LYS A 39 10.51 22.39 6.97
CA LYS A 39 9.95 23.73 6.69
C LYS A 39 9.07 23.75 5.44
N ALA A 40 9.46 23.06 4.37
CA ALA A 40 8.68 23.00 3.14
C ALA A 40 7.39 22.21 3.35
N LEU A 41 7.48 21.05 4.00
CA LEU A 41 6.34 20.19 4.32
C LEU A 41 5.33 20.90 5.21
N TYR A 42 5.78 21.61 6.26
CA TYR A 42 4.89 22.41 7.10
C TYR A 42 4.17 23.52 6.32
N LYS A 43 4.88 24.19 5.41
CA LYS A 43 4.28 25.24 4.56
C LYS A 43 3.21 24.67 3.62
N GLU A 44 3.44 23.46 3.09
CA GLU A 44 2.57 22.84 2.10
C GLU A 44 1.36 22.14 2.72
N TYR A 45 1.55 21.39 3.80
CA TYR A 45 0.51 20.56 4.41
C TYR A 45 -0.04 21.11 5.73
N GLY A 46 0.59 22.12 6.33
CA GLY A 46 0.13 22.72 7.59
C GLY A 46 0.34 21.87 8.84
N GLU A 47 1.04 20.73 8.74
CA GLU A 47 1.37 19.86 9.87
C GLU A 47 2.89 19.57 9.92
N GLU A 48 3.38 19.16 11.10
CA GLU A 48 4.78 18.81 11.28
C GLU A 48 5.07 17.39 10.76
N PHE A 49 6.24 17.20 10.14
CA PHE A 49 6.68 15.91 9.63
C PHE A 49 7.95 15.44 10.33
N VAL A 50 8.09 14.12 10.42
CA VAL A 50 9.39 13.47 10.62
C VAL A 50 10.04 13.29 9.26
N VAL A 51 11.31 13.67 9.16
CA VAL A 51 12.16 13.44 8.00
C VAL A 51 13.32 12.54 8.43
N GLU A 52 13.32 11.29 7.96
CA GLU A 52 14.30 10.27 8.37
C GLU A 52 14.91 9.55 7.17
N ARG A 53 15.96 8.75 7.44
CA ARG A 53 16.66 7.93 6.42
C ARG A 53 17.11 8.76 5.22
N ILE A 54 17.72 9.92 5.49
CA ILE A 54 18.22 10.81 4.45
C ILE A 54 19.34 10.08 3.70
N GLY A 55 19.11 9.84 2.42
CA GLY A 55 20.06 9.25 1.49
C GLY A 55 20.37 10.19 0.34
N THR A 56 21.33 9.80 -0.50
CA THR A 56 21.64 10.50 -1.75
C THR A 56 21.28 9.61 -2.93
N ARG A 57 20.51 10.15 -3.88
CA ARG A 57 20.23 9.51 -5.17
C ARG A 57 20.80 10.36 -6.30
N SER A 58 21.44 9.72 -7.27
CA SER A 58 21.93 10.37 -8.49
C SER A 58 21.31 9.69 -9.71
N ASP A 59 20.80 10.49 -10.63
CA ASP A 59 20.30 10.06 -11.93
C ASP A 59 20.73 11.04 -13.03
N ASN A 60 20.27 10.82 -14.26
CA ASN A 60 20.56 11.68 -15.41
C ASN A 60 20.06 13.13 -15.23
N SER A 61 19.16 13.40 -14.29
CA SER A 61 18.61 14.73 -13.99
C SER A 61 19.36 15.47 -12.87
N GLY A 62 20.25 14.78 -12.14
CA GLY A 62 21.12 15.34 -11.13
C GLY A 62 21.24 14.48 -9.87
N THR A 63 21.80 15.09 -8.82
CA THR A 63 21.90 14.47 -7.49
C THR A 63 20.87 15.10 -6.55
N TYR A 64 20.22 14.27 -5.76
CA TYR A 64 19.16 14.64 -4.82
C TYR A 64 19.47 14.04 -3.45
N TYR A 65 19.13 14.78 -2.40
CA TYR A 65 18.90 14.15 -1.10
C TYR A 65 17.46 13.68 -1.06
N GLU A 66 17.24 12.44 -0.65
CA GLU A 66 15.90 11.85 -0.52
C GLU A 66 15.72 11.33 0.89
N ALA A 67 14.52 11.48 1.42
CA ALA A 67 14.17 11.08 2.77
C ALA A 67 12.81 10.40 2.79
N ARG A 68 12.63 9.51 3.76
CA ARG A 68 11.30 9.04 4.15
C ARG A 68 10.64 10.13 5.00
N ILE A 69 9.37 10.38 4.72
CA ILE A 69 8.57 11.35 5.47
C ILE A 69 7.26 10.72 5.96
N TYR A 70 6.80 11.18 7.12
CA TYR A 70 5.47 10.89 7.68
C TYR A 70 5.10 11.99 8.69
N PRO A 71 3.82 12.28 8.93
CA PRO A 71 3.42 13.33 9.85
C PRO A 71 3.77 12.94 11.29
N LYS A 72 4.15 13.90 12.14
CA LYS A 72 4.42 13.61 13.56
C LYS A 72 3.17 13.13 14.32
N SER A 73 1.98 13.44 13.80
CA SER A 73 0.69 13.03 14.38
C SER A 73 0.48 11.51 14.47
N ILE A 74 1.24 10.70 13.70
CA ILE A 74 1.14 9.24 13.78
C ILE A 74 2.06 8.59 14.82
N ILE A 75 2.97 9.34 15.46
CA ILE A 75 3.84 8.84 16.52
C ILE A 75 3.00 8.40 17.72
N GLY A 76 3.29 7.23 18.27
CA GLY A 76 2.53 6.63 19.37
C GLY A 76 1.20 5.98 18.94
N THR A 77 0.88 5.95 17.64
CA THR A 77 -0.30 5.29 17.10
C THR A 77 0.07 3.95 16.44
N SER A 78 -0.91 3.10 16.14
CA SER A 78 -0.67 1.85 15.38
C SER A 78 -0.17 2.08 13.94
N ARG A 79 -0.14 3.33 13.47
CA ARG A 79 0.39 3.73 12.16
C ARG A 79 1.90 4.00 12.21
N GLU A 80 2.48 4.19 13.39
CA GLU A 80 3.90 4.47 13.54
C GLU A 80 4.77 3.34 12.98
N GLY A 81 5.75 3.69 12.15
CA GLY A 81 6.67 2.75 11.53
C GLY A 81 6.08 1.91 10.39
N ASP A 82 4.78 2.04 10.07
CA ASP A 82 4.16 1.37 8.95
C ASP A 82 4.42 2.13 7.63
N PRO A 83 5.14 1.52 6.66
CA PRO A 83 5.45 2.16 5.38
C PRO A 83 4.24 2.61 4.57
N TYR A 84 3.04 2.07 4.83
CA TYR A 84 1.80 2.49 4.16
C TYR A 84 1.49 3.98 4.35
N TYR A 85 1.87 4.54 5.50
CA TYR A 85 1.63 5.95 5.85
C TYR A 85 2.85 6.85 5.58
N CYS A 86 3.88 6.31 4.93
CA CYS A 86 5.10 7.03 4.61
C CYS A 86 5.10 7.47 3.14
N ALA A 87 5.69 8.62 2.88
CA ALA A 87 6.00 9.10 1.54
C ALA A 87 7.50 9.41 1.40
N GLN A 88 7.89 9.92 0.24
CA GLN A 88 9.24 10.41 -0.02
C GLN A 88 9.23 11.92 -0.20
N ALA A 89 10.26 12.58 0.32
CA ALA A 89 10.61 13.95 -0.01
C ALA A 89 12.03 14.00 -0.56
N GLY A 90 12.26 14.92 -1.49
CA GLY A 90 13.54 15.10 -2.14
C GLY A 90 13.92 16.57 -2.26
N VAL A 91 15.22 16.85 -2.17
CA VAL A 91 15.77 18.19 -2.47
C VAL A 91 16.98 18.06 -3.38
N LYS A 92 16.97 18.81 -4.49
CA LYS A 92 18.06 18.79 -5.47
C LYS A 92 19.34 19.37 -4.88
N LYS A 93 20.44 18.66 -5.01
CA LYS A 93 21.79 19.15 -4.69
C LYS A 93 22.29 20.01 -5.85
N LYS A 94 22.44 21.32 -5.61
CA LYS A 94 22.96 22.28 -6.59
C LYS A 94 24.47 22.49 -6.38
N SER A 95 25.12 23.15 -7.34
CA SER A 95 26.53 23.53 -7.27
C SER A 95 26.84 24.37 -6.02
N LEU A 96 28.11 24.33 -5.59
CA LEU A 96 28.60 25.05 -4.40
C LEU A 96 27.87 24.70 -3.10
N GLY A 97 27.32 23.48 -2.99
CA GLY A 97 26.61 23.06 -1.79
C GLY A 97 25.36 23.90 -1.52
N ARG A 98 24.58 24.23 -2.55
CA ARG A 98 23.26 24.87 -2.40
C ARG A 98 22.16 23.82 -2.47
N LEU A 99 21.11 23.96 -1.66
CA LEU A 99 19.91 23.12 -1.74
C LEU A 99 18.86 23.75 -2.65
N GLY A 100 18.31 22.95 -3.57
CA GLY A 100 17.22 23.32 -4.47
C GLY A 100 15.85 23.41 -3.79
N GLU A 101 14.79 23.34 -4.59
CA GLU A 101 13.42 23.23 -4.07
C GLU A 101 13.17 21.82 -3.53
N VAL A 102 12.28 21.74 -2.55
CA VAL A 102 11.82 20.48 -1.97
C VAL A 102 10.62 20.04 -2.78
N GLY A 103 10.63 18.80 -3.26
CA GLY A 103 9.45 18.12 -3.74
C GLY A 103 9.07 17.02 -2.77
N ALA A 104 7.79 16.89 -2.44
CA ALA A 104 7.26 15.83 -1.61
C ALA A 104 6.17 15.07 -2.39
N GLY A 105 5.92 13.83 -1.97
CA GLY A 105 4.85 13.00 -2.52
C GLY A 105 3.81 12.60 -1.49
N TYR A 106 3.60 13.39 -0.44
CA TYR A 106 2.70 12.99 0.65
C TYR A 106 1.22 12.98 0.23
N GLU A 107 0.86 13.68 -0.83
CA GLU A 107 -0.45 13.63 -1.46
C GLU A 107 -0.82 12.20 -1.87
N THR A 108 0.17 11.36 -2.21
CA THR A 108 -0.05 9.95 -2.52
C THR A 108 -0.53 9.14 -1.32
N VAL A 109 -0.22 9.58 -0.09
CA VAL A 109 -0.75 9.00 1.15
C VAL A 109 -2.11 9.63 1.46
N GLN A 110 -2.23 10.96 1.36
CA GLN A 110 -3.48 11.68 1.64
C GLN A 110 -4.66 11.14 0.81
N ILE A 111 -4.49 10.98 -0.50
CA ILE A 111 -5.57 10.47 -1.36
C ILE A 111 -6.04 9.07 -0.93
N LYS A 112 -5.14 8.20 -0.45
CA LYS A 112 -5.50 6.86 0.04
C LYS A 112 -6.33 6.94 1.32
N LEU A 113 -5.95 7.83 2.25
CA LEU A 113 -6.67 8.02 3.51
C LEU A 113 -8.05 8.64 3.26
N GLU A 114 -8.14 9.63 2.37
CA GLU A 114 -9.41 10.24 1.99
C GLU A 114 -10.35 9.25 1.29
N THR A 115 -9.84 8.39 0.40
CA THR A 115 -10.63 7.33 -0.22
C THR A 115 -11.05 6.27 0.80
N GLU A 116 -10.18 5.91 1.74
CA GLU A 116 -10.54 4.99 2.81
C GLU A 116 -11.69 5.55 3.65
N ASP A 117 -11.59 6.80 4.09
CA ASP A 117 -12.62 7.45 4.90
C ASP A 117 -13.94 7.59 4.14
N TYR A 118 -13.87 7.84 2.83
CA TYR A 118 -15.04 7.85 1.94
C TYR A 118 -15.78 6.51 1.94
N LEU A 119 -15.04 5.40 1.82
CA LEU A 119 -15.62 4.05 1.67
C LEU A 119 -15.93 3.38 3.01
N ARG A 120 -15.34 3.85 4.12
CA ARG A 120 -15.36 3.18 5.43
C ARG A 120 -16.78 2.85 5.89
N SER A 121 -17.68 3.83 5.88
CA SER A 121 -19.04 3.66 6.39
C SER A 121 -19.79 2.56 5.63
N LYS A 122 -19.79 2.62 4.29
CA LYS A 122 -20.50 1.64 3.47
C LYS A 122 -19.86 0.25 3.54
N THR A 123 -18.53 0.20 3.65
CA THR A 123 -17.83 -1.09 3.78
C THR A 123 -18.21 -1.78 5.09
N LYS A 124 -18.27 -1.03 6.20
CA LYS A 124 -18.72 -1.56 7.49
C LYS A 124 -20.20 -1.97 7.48
N GLU A 125 -21.05 -1.18 6.83
CA GLU A 125 -22.47 -1.51 6.67
C GLU A 125 -22.66 -2.87 5.97
N VAL A 126 -21.83 -3.18 4.97
CA VAL A 126 -21.96 -4.42 4.17
C VAL A 126 -21.27 -5.62 4.82
N PHE A 127 -20.08 -5.42 5.40
CA PHE A 127 -19.21 -6.52 5.83
C PHE A 127 -19.02 -6.61 7.36
N GLY A 128 -19.60 -5.71 8.13
CA GLY A 128 -19.43 -5.63 9.58
C GLY A 128 -18.19 -4.84 10.01
N ASP A 129 -17.92 -4.83 11.32
CA ASP A 129 -16.88 -4.01 11.93
C ASP A 129 -15.47 -4.61 11.87
N ARG A 130 -15.37 -5.95 11.77
CA ARG A 130 -14.12 -6.71 11.71
C ARG A 130 -13.43 -6.63 10.34
N ILE A 131 -13.26 -5.41 9.85
CA ILE A 131 -12.66 -5.14 8.55
C ILE A 131 -11.44 -4.22 8.62
N ARG A 132 -10.53 -4.42 7.67
CA ARG A 132 -9.45 -3.49 7.35
C ARG A 132 -9.41 -3.22 5.86
N LEU A 133 -9.38 -1.95 5.50
CA LEU A 133 -9.20 -1.52 4.12
C LEU A 133 -7.72 -1.33 3.82
N LYS A 134 -7.27 -1.64 2.60
CA LYS A 134 -5.96 -1.22 2.09
C LYS A 134 -6.16 -0.77 0.65
N LEU A 135 -5.66 0.43 0.33
CA LEU A 135 -5.95 1.06 -0.94
C LEU A 135 -4.68 1.51 -1.65
N ASP A 136 -4.67 1.39 -2.96
CA ASP A 136 -3.83 2.20 -3.84
C ASP A 136 -4.72 2.98 -4.80
N VAL A 137 -4.46 4.29 -4.92
CA VAL A 137 -5.28 5.20 -5.71
C VAL A 137 -4.37 5.99 -6.62
N LYS A 138 -4.61 5.88 -7.92
CA LYS A 138 -3.86 6.62 -8.95
C LYS A 138 -4.81 7.52 -9.70
N TYR A 139 -4.66 8.82 -9.52
CA TYR A 139 -5.31 9.79 -10.38
C TYR A 139 -4.49 10.01 -11.65
N LYS A 140 -5.12 9.87 -12.81
CA LYS A 140 -4.48 10.11 -14.10
C LYS A 140 -5.19 11.19 -14.90
N LEU A 141 -4.38 12.01 -15.54
CA LEU A 141 -4.80 13.10 -16.42
C LEU A 141 -4.27 12.84 -17.83
N ARG A 142 -5.16 12.90 -18.82
CA ARG A 142 -4.81 13.03 -20.23
C ARG A 142 -4.77 14.51 -20.57
N LYS A 143 -3.56 15.03 -20.82
CA LYS A 143 -3.36 16.43 -21.24
C LYS A 143 -3.77 16.59 -22.71
N GLU A 144 -4.17 17.80 -23.08
CA GLU A 144 -4.48 18.12 -24.47
C GLU A 144 -3.25 17.87 -25.36
N GLY A 145 -3.47 17.27 -26.53
CA GLY A 145 -2.39 16.84 -27.42
C GLY A 145 -1.71 15.51 -27.04
N ASN A 146 -2.05 14.90 -25.90
CA ASN A 146 -1.54 13.58 -25.51
C ASN A 146 -2.56 12.47 -25.78
N ASP A 147 -2.09 11.35 -26.31
CA ASP A 147 -2.86 10.13 -26.55
C ASP A 147 -2.81 9.14 -25.36
N TYR A 148 -2.12 9.50 -24.27
CA TYR A 148 -2.00 8.68 -23.06
C TYR A 148 -2.36 9.42 -21.77
N PHE A 149 -2.72 8.64 -20.76
CA PHE A 149 -2.99 9.11 -19.40
C PHE A 149 -1.69 9.14 -18.57
N SER A 150 -1.44 10.25 -17.88
CA SER A 150 -0.26 10.44 -17.01
C SER A 150 -0.66 10.52 -15.54
N TRP A 151 0.04 9.78 -14.68
CA TRP A 151 -0.17 9.83 -13.23
C TRP A 151 0.14 11.23 -12.68
N GLN A 152 -0.72 11.73 -11.80
CA GLN A 152 -0.51 12.97 -11.06
C GLN A 152 -0.44 12.66 -9.55
N ILE A 153 0.48 13.36 -8.87
CA ILE A 153 0.57 13.37 -7.41
C ILE A 153 -0.36 14.48 -6.92
N VAL A 154 -1.54 14.08 -6.44
CA VAL A 154 -2.62 15.00 -6.01
C VAL A 154 -3.42 14.36 -4.88
N SER A 155 -4.04 15.19 -4.04
CA SER A 155 -5.04 14.82 -3.02
C SER A 155 -6.40 15.44 -3.36
N GLY A 156 -7.41 15.28 -2.50
CA GLY A 156 -8.77 15.77 -2.74
C GLY A 156 -9.66 14.76 -3.47
N PHE A 157 -9.74 13.53 -2.99
CA PHE A 157 -10.42 12.40 -3.62
C PHE A 157 -11.82 12.71 -4.15
N LYS A 158 -12.70 13.35 -3.35
CA LYS A 158 -14.07 13.68 -3.76
C LYS A 158 -14.13 14.58 -5.00
N GLU A 159 -13.25 15.58 -5.06
CA GLU A 159 -13.17 16.47 -6.22
C GLU A 159 -12.66 15.74 -7.46
N LEU A 160 -11.62 14.91 -7.28
CA LEU A 160 -11.04 14.10 -8.35
C LEU A 160 -12.05 13.07 -8.88
N LEU A 161 -12.85 12.47 -8.01
CA LEU A 161 -13.93 11.56 -8.38
C LEU A 161 -15.00 12.28 -9.20
N LYS A 162 -15.42 13.47 -8.77
CA LYS A 162 -16.34 14.30 -9.54
C LYS A 162 -15.79 14.62 -10.93
N LYS A 163 -14.51 15.00 -11.04
CA LYS A 163 -13.83 15.25 -12.32
C LYS A 163 -13.80 14.00 -13.21
N ALA A 164 -13.44 12.84 -12.65
CA ALA A 164 -13.41 11.57 -13.37
C ALA A 164 -14.80 11.14 -13.88
N ASN A 165 -15.85 11.36 -13.08
CA ASN A 165 -17.22 11.04 -13.46
C ASN A 165 -17.79 12.01 -14.50
N THR A 166 -17.42 13.30 -14.42
CA THR A 166 -17.93 14.34 -15.34
C THR A 166 -17.19 14.36 -16.67
N ASN A 167 -15.89 14.08 -16.68
CA ASN A 167 -15.07 14.08 -17.90
C ASN A 167 -14.08 12.89 -17.89
N PRO A 168 -14.60 11.67 -18.13
CA PRO A 168 -13.83 10.42 -18.05
C PRO A 168 -12.78 10.26 -19.16
N ASP A 169 -12.85 11.05 -20.23
CA ASP A 169 -11.86 11.02 -21.32
C ASP A 169 -10.58 11.77 -20.95
N LYS A 170 -10.68 12.77 -20.06
CA LYS A 170 -9.54 13.53 -19.54
C LYS A 170 -9.08 13.06 -18.17
N HIS A 171 -10.01 12.64 -17.32
CA HIS A 171 -9.73 12.31 -15.92
C HIS A 171 -10.05 10.86 -15.62
N ARG A 172 -9.15 10.21 -14.88
CA ARG A 172 -9.31 8.82 -14.47
C ARG A 172 -8.86 8.64 -13.03
N ILE A 173 -9.62 7.85 -12.27
CA ILE A 173 -9.16 7.25 -11.02
C ILE A 173 -9.01 5.76 -11.28
N GLU A 174 -7.81 5.24 -11.07
CA GLU A 174 -7.54 3.81 -10.96
C GLU A 174 -7.50 3.46 -9.47
N LEU A 175 -8.39 2.55 -9.06
CA LEU A 175 -8.58 2.16 -7.66
C LEU A 175 -8.24 0.68 -7.48
N GLU A 176 -7.24 0.40 -6.66
CA GLU A 176 -6.98 -0.93 -6.10
C GLU A 176 -7.49 -0.92 -4.65
N LEU A 177 -8.58 -1.64 -4.39
CA LEU A 177 -9.27 -1.71 -3.11
C LEU A 177 -9.17 -3.14 -2.56
N TYR A 178 -8.55 -3.30 -1.41
CA TYR A 178 -8.49 -4.57 -0.71
C TYR A 178 -9.28 -4.47 0.59
N VAL A 179 -10.34 -5.27 0.71
CA VAL A 179 -11.18 -5.41 1.90
C VAL A 179 -10.76 -6.69 2.60
N TYR A 180 -10.09 -6.56 3.74
CA TYR A 180 -9.73 -7.69 4.61
C TYR A 180 -10.83 -7.84 5.65
N ILE A 181 -11.43 -9.01 5.71
CA ILE A 181 -12.50 -9.37 6.64
C ILE A 181 -11.91 -10.41 7.60
N PHE A 182 -11.88 -10.11 8.90
CA PHE A 182 -11.35 -10.98 9.95
C PHE A 182 -12.48 -11.82 10.52
N ASP A 183 -12.92 -12.75 9.70
CA ASP A 183 -14.08 -13.59 9.96
C ASP A 183 -13.96 -14.86 9.12
N ARG A 184 -14.34 -16.00 9.71
CA ARG A 184 -14.26 -17.31 9.06
C ARG A 184 -15.61 -17.63 8.44
N ILE A 185 -15.57 -18.17 7.21
CA ILE A 185 -16.76 -18.70 6.56
C ILE A 185 -16.89 -20.18 6.95
N ASP A 186 -17.92 -20.52 7.71
CA ASP A 186 -18.06 -21.86 8.29
C ASP A 186 -18.74 -22.86 7.37
N ASN A 187 -19.60 -22.40 6.47
CA ASN A 187 -20.42 -23.27 5.62
C ASN A 187 -20.83 -22.60 4.30
N ASP A 188 -21.42 -23.39 3.40
CA ASP A 188 -21.82 -22.94 2.07
C ASP A 188 -22.98 -21.92 2.10
N GLU A 189 -23.86 -21.96 3.11
CA GLU A 189 -24.94 -20.98 3.25
C GLU A 189 -24.36 -19.59 3.53
N GLU A 190 -23.46 -19.49 4.52
CA GLU A 190 -22.76 -18.26 4.84
C GLU A 190 -21.94 -17.77 3.63
N LYS A 191 -21.26 -18.67 2.93
CA LYS A 191 -20.52 -18.34 1.71
C LYS A 191 -21.40 -17.69 0.64
N GLU A 192 -22.63 -18.17 0.46
CA GLU A 192 -23.59 -17.57 -0.46
C GLU A 192 -24.13 -16.22 0.04
N GLU A 193 -24.28 -16.02 1.35
CA GLU A 193 -24.58 -14.71 1.92
C GLU A 193 -23.44 -13.70 1.67
N ARG A 194 -22.19 -14.12 1.91
CA ARG A 194 -20.99 -13.31 1.58
C ARG A 194 -20.94 -12.98 0.08
N ARG A 195 -21.32 -13.93 -0.79
CA ARG A 195 -21.40 -13.68 -2.24
C ARG A 195 -22.38 -12.56 -2.56
N LYS A 196 -23.55 -12.52 -1.91
CA LYS A 196 -24.55 -11.45 -2.08
C LYS A 196 -24.01 -10.11 -1.59
N GLN A 197 -23.44 -10.07 -0.39
CA GLN A 197 -22.81 -8.85 0.17
C GLN A 197 -21.76 -8.26 -0.78
N ILE A 198 -20.86 -9.10 -1.32
CA ILE A 198 -19.84 -8.66 -2.27
C ILE A 198 -20.47 -8.15 -3.56
N PHE A 199 -21.48 -8.84 -4.10
CA PHE A 199 -22.18 -8.40 -5.30
C PHE A 199 -22.84 -7.02 -5.12
N ASP A 200 -23.50 -6.81 -3.99
CA ASP A 200 -24.16 -5.54 -3.64
C ASP A 200 -23.13 -4.42 -3.46
N TYR A 201 -21.99 -4.72 -2.83
CA TYR A 201 -20.89 -3.78 -2.71
C TYR A 201 -20.30 -3.39 -4.08
N VAL A 202 -20.18 -4.34 -5.01
CA VAL A 202 -19.78 -4.05 -6.39
C VAL A 202 -20.81 -3.16 -7.09
N GLN A 203 -22.12 -3.37 -6.88
CA GLN A 203 -23.13 -2.47 -7.44
C GLN A 203 -23.08 -1.07 -6.82
N TYR A 204 -22.82 -0.97 -5.51
CA TYR A 204 -22.56 0.31 -4.85
C TYR A 204 -21.37 1.04 -5.50
N LEU A 205 -20.22 0.38 -5.68
CA LEU A 205 -19.05 0.98 -6.33
C LEU A 205 -19.32 1.42 -7.78
N LYS A 206 -20.22 0.74 -8.50
CA LYS A 206 -20.70 1.20 -9.81
C LYS A 206 -21.54 2.47 -9.69
N GLY A 207 -22.46 2.53 -8.73
CA GLY A 207 -23.27 3.73 -8.46
C GLY A 207 -22.42 4.95 -8.12
N GLU A 208 -21.30 4.75 -7.41
CA GLU A 208 -20.34 5.80 -7.07
C GLU A 208 -19.41 6.21 -8.23
N GLY A 209 -19.45 5.50 -9.36
CA GLY A 209 -18.54 5.72 -10.49
C GLY A 209 -17.12 5.19 -10.27
N LEU A 210 -16.89 4.40 -9.22
CA LEU A 210 -15.57 3.85 -8.87
C LEU A 210 -15.24 2.55 -9.60
N PHE A 211 -16.24 1.88 -10.17
CA PHE A 211 -16.06 0.57 -10.80
C PHE A 211 -15.24 0.59 -12.10
N LYS A 212 -15.25 1.69 -12.87
CA LYS A 212 -14.71 1.69 -14.24
C LYS A 212 -13.26 1.22 -14.32
N TYR A 213 -12.40 1.67 -13.41
CA TYR A 213 -11.01 1.22 -13.27
C TYR A 213 -10.79 0.67 -11.86
N LEU A 214 -11.50 -0.40 -11.53
CA LEU A 214 -11.47 -1.04 -10.22
C LEU A 214 -10.74 -2.38 -10.28
N GLU A 215 -9.87 -2.58 -9.31
CA GLU A 215 -9.39 -3.87 -8.84
C GLU A 215 -9.82 -4.00 -7.38
N LEU A 216 -10.68 -4.97 -7.08
CA LEU A 216 -11.21 -5.23 -5.76
C LEU A 216 -10.82 -6.65 -5.33
N GLY A 217 -10.11 -6.76 -4.21
CA GLY A 217 -9.89 -8.01 -3.49
C GLY A 217 -10.71 -8.02 -2.21
N VAL A 218 -11.60 -9.01 -2.05
CA VAL A 218 -12.27 -9.27 -0.77
C VAL A 218 -11.65 -10.53 -0.18
N ILE A 219 -10.98 -10.39 0.95
CA ILE A 219 -10.06 -11.38 1.51
C ILE A 219 -10.58 -11.77 2.89
N PHE A 220 -10.96 -13.04 3.04
CA PHE A 220 -11.40 -13.62 4.31
C PHE A 220 -10.20 -14.18 5.03
N ILE A 221 -9.80 -13.49 6.10
CA ILE A 221 -8.71 -13.88 6.99
C ILE A 221 -9.34 -14.52 8.21
N ASP A 222 -8.82 -15.68 8.60
CA ASP A 222 -9.23 -16.34 9.83
C ASP A 222 -9.00 -15.45 11.05
N GLU A 223 -10.04 -15.26 11.85
CA GLU A 223 -10.01 -14.39 13.03
C GLU A 223 -8.98 -14.80 14.09
N ARG A 224 -8.51 -16.06 14.09
CA ARG A 224 -7.46 -16.53 15.01
C ARG A 224 -6.13 -15.80 14.87
N VAL A 225 -5.93 -15.05 13.78
CA VAL A 225 -4.79 -14.12 13.68
C VAL A 225 -4.85 -12.96 14.68
N LEU A 226 -6.02 -12.71 15.28
CA LEU A 226 -6.26 -11.67 16.28
C LEU A 226 -5.94 -12.13 17.71
N ALA A 227 -5.75 -13.43 17.90
CA ALA A 227 -5.47 -14.03 19.20
C ALA A 227 -4.09 -13.57 19.73
N PRO A 228 -3.93 -13.33 21.04
CA PRO A 228 -2.67 -12.86 21.63
C PRO A 228 -1.45 -13.71 21.27
N SER A 229 -1.60 -15.04 21.28
CA SER A 229 -0.49 -15.97 21.04
C SER A 229 -0.20 -16.21 19.55
N TYR A 230 -0.97 -15.63 18.63
CA TYR A 230 -0.79 -15.86 17.19
C TYR A 230 0.62 -15.54 16.71
N TRP A 231 1.24 -14.46 17.21
CA TRP A 231 2.56 -14.03 16.78
C TRP A 231 3.69 -14.98 17.21
N GLU A 232 3.48 -15.75 18.27
CA GLU A 232 4.40 -16.81 18.69
C GLU A 232 4.31 -17.97 17.69
N TYR A 233 3.11 -18.44 17.39
CA TYR A 233 2.91 -19.48 16.37
C TYR A 233 3.36 -19.07 14.98
N ALA A 234 3.13 -17.81 14.58
CA ALA A 234 3.60 -17.30 13.30
C ALA A 234 5.12 -17.45 13.16
N ARG A 235 5.88 -17.22 14.25
CA ARG A 235 7.33 -17.41 14.26
C ARG A 235 7.77 -18.86 14.13
N ASP A 236 6.94 -19.81 14.54
CA ASP A 236 7.23 -21.24 14.41
C ASP A 236 6.83 -21.77 13.02
N ILE A 237 5.77 -21.22 12.42
CA ILE A 237 5.26 -21.59 11.10
C ILE A 237 6.24 -21.24 9.99
N TYR A 238 6.78 -20.02 9.96
CA TYR A 238 7.62 -19.56 8.86
C TYR A 238 8.92 -20.36 8.67
N PRO A 239 9.64 -20.79 9.74
CA PRO A 239 10.81 -21.66 9.62
C PRO A 239 10.48 -23.16 9.67
N ALA A 240 9.22 -23.56 9.85
CA ALA A 240 8.87 -24.98 9.98
C ALA A 240 9.29 -25.78 8.73
N ASN A 241 9.72 -27.02 8.97
CA ASN A 241 9.87 -28.00 7.90
C ASN A 241 8.48 -28.31 7.34
N LEU A 242 8.20 -27.79 6.14
CA LEU A 242 6.92 -28.00 5.50
C LEU A 242 6.77 -29.47 5.09
N VAL A 243 5.57 -30.00 5.27
CA VAL A 243 5.18 -31.34 4.87
C VAL A 243 4.30 -31.26 3.64
N GLU A 244 4.50 -32.19 2.72
CA GLU A 244 3.64 -32.38 1.55
C GLU A 244 2.27 -32.89 2.01
N LYS A 245 1.20 -32.25 1.54
CA LYS A 245 -0.19 -32.65 1.78
C LYS A 245 -0.97 -32.49 0.47
N GLU A 246 -1.76 -33.49 0.13
CA GLU A 246 -2.76 -33.37 -0.94
C GLU A 246 -4.04 -32.75 -0.37
N VAL A 247 -4.51 -31.66 -0.98
CA VAL A 247 -5.77 -30.99 -0.65
C VAL A 247 -6.57 -30.87 -1.93
N GLU A 248 -7.68 -31.60 -2.02
CA GLU A 248 -8.59 -31.56 -3.19
C GLU A 248 -7.87 -31.83 -4.52
N GLY A 249 -6.89 -32.74 -4.53
CA GLY A 249 -6.10 -33.10 -5.71
C GLY A 249 -4.91 -32.18 -5.99
N GLU A 250 -4.72 -31.13 -5.19
CA GLU A 250 -3.57 -30.22 -5.30
C GLU A 250 -2.52 -30.53 -4.23
N ILE A 251 -1.25 -30.64 -4.65
CA ILE A 251 -0.13 -30.84 -3.73
C ILE A 251 0.27 -29.50 -3.12
N VAL A 252 0.18 -29.39 -1.81
CA VAL A 252 0.60 -28.21 -1.04
C VAL A 252 1.61 -28.55 0.03
N TYR A 253 2.36 -27.53 0.45
CA TYR A 253 3.37 -27.63 1.50
C TYR A 253 2.90 -26.82 2.71
N LEU A 254 2.57 -27.53 3.80
CA LEU A 254 2.01 -26.96 5.01
C LEU A 254 2.90 -27.23 6.22
N PRO A 255 2.79 -26.45 7.30
CA PRO A 255 3.41 -26.79 8.58
C PRO A 255 2.94 -28.16 9.11
N PRO A 256 3.73 -28.81 10.00
CA PRO A 256 3.40 -30.12 10.56
C PRO A 256 2.01 -30.16 11.19
N ARG A 257 1.29 -31.27 11.01
CA ARG A 257 -0.11 -31.41 11.45
C ARG A 257 -0.29 -31.13 12.94
N ASP A 258 0.62 -31.60 13.79
CA ASP A 258 0.52 -31.41 15.24
C ASP A 258 0.61 -29.94 15.63
N LEU A 259 1.54 -29.18 15.02
CA LEU A 259 1.65 -27.73 15.20
C LEU A 259 0.36 -27.01 14.78
N ARG A 260 -0.20 -27.39 13.62
CA ARG A 260 -1.44 -26.78 13.10
C ARG A 260 -2.63 -27.08 14.02
N LYS A 261 -2.72 -28.30 14.56
CA LYS A 261 -3.77 -28.71 15.49
C LYS A 261 -3.67 -27.95 16.80
N GLU A 262 -2.48 -27.92 17.40
CA GLU A 262 -2.23 -27.20 18.64
C GLU A 262 -2.56 -25.71 18.50
N MET A 263 -2.01 -25.06 17.46
CA MET A 263 -2.31 -23.66 17.14
C MET A 263 -3.82 -23.43 16.96
N SER A 264 -4.49 -24.30 16.20
CA SER A 264 -5.94 -24.20 15.97
C SER A 264 -6.72 -24.20 17.28
N GLU A 265 -6.39 -25.11 18.21
CA GLU A 265 -7.08 -25.29 19.49
C GLU A 265 -6.77 -24.16 20.48
N VAL A 266 -5.51 -23.74 20.57
CA VAL A 266 -5.09 -22.65 21.47
C VAL A 266 -5.67 -21.32 21.02
N LEU A 267 -5.49 -20.95 19.75
CA LEU A 267 -5.94 -19.66 19.25
C LEU A 267 -7.46 -19.55 19.21
N GLN A 268 -8.19 -20.64 18.93
CA GLN A 268 -9.66 -20.59 18.97
C GLN A 268 -10.16 -20.30 20.39
N ARG A 269 -9.59 -20.94 21.42
CA ARG A 269 -9.96 -20.66 22.82
C ARG A 269 -9.69 -19.20 23.20
N GLU A 270 -8.54 -18.66 22.77
CA GLU A 270 -8.22 -17.25 23.00
C GLU A 270 -9.24 -16.31 22.34
N ILE A 271 -9.65 -16.58 21.09
CA ILE A 271 -10.68 -15.79 20.42
C ILE A 271 -12.02 -15.89 21.13
N ASP A 272 -12.43 -17.10 21.55
CA ASP A 272 -13.72 -17.33 22.20
C ASP A 272 -13.82 -16.60 23.56
N GLU A 273 -12.69 -16.31 24.21
CA GLU A 273 -12.60 -15.57 25.48
C GLU A 273 -12.54 -14.05 25.30
N MET A 274 -12.23 -13.55 24.09
CA MET A 274 -12.08 -12.13 23.81
C MET A 274 -13.42 -11.43 23.55
N SER A 275 -13.56 -10.19 24.03
CA SER A 275 -14.69 -9.34 23.65
C SER A 275 -14.53 -8.80 22.23
N GLU A 276 -15.63 -8.32 21.63
CA GLU A 276 -15.59 -7.67 20.31
C GLU A 276 -14.64 -6.46 20.32
N GLU A 277 -14.64 -5.67 21.39
CA GLU A 277 -13.74 -4.53 21.53
C GLU A 277 -12.26 -4.96 21.54
N GLU A 278 -11.94 -6.07 22.22
CA GLU A 278 -10.58 -6.61 22.25
C GLU A 278 -10.14 -7.12 20.88
N LEU A 279 -11.03 -7.78 20.14
CA LEU A 279 -10.79 -8.23 18.76
C LEU A 279 -10.56 -7.04 17.83
N LEU A 280 -11.38 -6.00 17.92
CA LEU A 280 -11.22 -4.78 17.13
C LEU A 280 -9.91 -4.04 17.47
N VAL A 281 -9.51 -4.01 18.74
CA VAL A 281 -8.21 -3.47 19.17
C VAL A 281 -7.05 -4.29 18.61
N SER A 282 -7.13 -5.63 18.67
CA SER A 282 -6.12 -6.52 18.11
C SER A 282 -5.98 -6.34 16.59
N MET A 283 -7.11 -6.32 15.87
CA MET A 283 -7.17 -6.03 14.43
C MET A 283 -6.58 -4.63 14.13
N GLY A 284 -6.80 -3.68 15.03
CA GLY A 284 -6.26 -2.32 14.99
C GLY A 284 -4.73 -2.26 14.96
N ARG A 285 -4.05 -3.23 15.58
CA ARG A 285 -2.58 -3.32 15.72
C ARG A 285 -1.88 -3.88 14.47
N ILE A 286 -2.59 -4.63 13.63
CA ILE A 286 -2.04 -5.18 12.38
C ILE A 286 -1.70 -4.03 11.44
N ARG A 287 -0.44 -3.95 10.99
CA ARG A 287 0.01 -2.90 10.09
C ARG A 287 -0.62 -3.10 8.70
N LYS A 288 -0.98 -2.02 8.01
CA LYS A 288 -1.48 -2.09 6.64
C LYS A 288 -0.45 -2.66 5.67
N SER A 289 0.84 -2.48 5.95
CA SER A 289 1.90 -3.16 5.19
C SER A 289 1.87 -4.69 5.34
N GLU A 290 1.41 -5.22 6.48
CA GLU A 290 1.30 -6.66 6.75
C GLU A 290 0.07 -7.32 6.11
N LEU A 291 -0.95 -6.51 5.77
CA LEU A 291 -2.10 -6.93 4.96
C LEU A 291 -1.65 -7.22 3.52
N SER A 292 -1.08 -8.40 3.30
CA SER A 292 -0.54 -8.84 2.02
C SER A 292 -0.28 -10.34 2.02
N TYR A 293 -0.09 -10.90 0.82
CA TYR A 293 0.33 -12.29 0.66
C TYR A 293 1.59 -12.66 1.46
N LYS A 294 2.60 -11.76 1.52
CA LYS A 294 3.84 -12.03 2.27
C LYS A 294 3.69 -11.85 3.79
N GLY A 295 2.62 -11.19 4.23
CA GLY A 295 2.29 -11.02 5.63
C GLY A 295 1.18 -11.98 6.02
N ILE A 296 0.05 -11.43 6.46
CA ILE A 296 -0.98 -12.19 7.17
C ILE A 296 -1.73 -13.23 6.31
N ASN A 297 -1.82 -13.04 4.99
CA ASN A 297 -2.67 -13.90 4.16
C ASN A 297 -2.12 -15.31 3.99
N LYS A 298 -0.79 -15.47 3.85
CA LYS A 298 -0.16 -16.69 3.31
C LYS A 298 -0.73 -18.01 3.85
N TYR A 299 -1.00 -18.06 5.14
CA TYR A 299 -1.47 -19.24 5.86
C TYR A 299 -2.86 -19.05 6.51
N ASN A 300 -3.42 -17.83 6.48
CA ASN A 300 -4.66 -17.50 7.20
C ASN A 300 -5.78 -17.04 6.27
N GLU A 301 -5.51 -16.79 4.99
CA GLU A 301 -6.52 -16.53 3.98
C GLU A 301 -7.31 -17.82 3.73
N GLN A 302 -8.59 -17.82 4.05
CA GLN A 302 -9.48 -18.94 3.78
C GLN A 302 -10.02 -18.84 2.35
N PHE A 303 -10.48 -17.64 1.99
CA PHE A 303 -11.05 -17.35 0.68
C PHE A 303 -10.65 -15.96 0.18
N LEU A 304 -10.53 -15.85 -1.15
CA LEU A 304 -10.34 -14.61 -1.87
C LEU A 304 -11.38 -14.49 -2.97
N VAL A 305 -12.04 -13.33 -3.04
CA VAL A 305 -12.84 -12.94 -4.19
C VAL A 305 -12.12 -11.81 -4.92
N TRP A 306 -11.87 -12.04 -6.22
CA TRP A 306 -11.20 -11.08 -7.07
C TRP A 306 -12.14 -10.48 -8.10
N VAL A 307 -12.36 -9.17 -8.01
CA VAL A 307 -13.20 -8.39 -8.93
C VAL A 307 -12.30 -7.43 -9.69
N CYS A 308 -12.16 -7.61 -10.99
CA CYS A 308 -11.37 -6.73 -11.85
C CYS A 308 -12.25 -6.20 -12.97
N SER A 309 -12.43 -4.88 -13.03
CA SER A 309 -13.20 -4.26 -14.12
C SER A 309 -12.51 -4.47 -15.47
N LEU A 310 -13.30 -4.39 -16.53
CA LEU A 310 -12.78 -4.57 -17.89
C LEU A 310 -11.67 -3.56 -18.24
N ASP A 311 -11.88 -2.27 -17.92
CA ASP A 311 -10.89 -1.26 -18.28
C ASP A 311 -9.64 -1.38 -17.39
N MET A 312 -9.79 -1.78 -16.12
CA MET A 312 -8.64 -2.07 -15.26
C MET A 312 -7.83 -3.26 -15.81
N LEU A 313 -8.51 -4.32 -16.24
CA LEU A 313 -7.87 -5.49 -16.86
C LEU A 313 -7.07 -5.09 -18.09
N LYS A 314 -7.63 -4.23 -18.94
CA LYS A 314 -6.95 -3.72 -20.14
C LYS A 314 -5.68 -2.93 -19.82
N VAL A 315 -5.70 -2.16 -18.72
CA VAL A 315 -4.56 -1.31 -18.30
C VAL A 315 -3.47 -2.15 -17.65
N THR A 316 -3.83 -3.08 -16.78
CA THR A 316 -2.89 -3.81 -15.91
C THR A 316 -2.44 -5.15 -16.50
N ARG A 317 -3.29 -5.79 -17.30
CA ARG A 317 -3.12 -7.18 -17.77
C ARG A 317 -3.54 -7.32 -19.24
N LYS A 318 -2.91 -6.51 -20.11
CA LYS A 318 -3.25 -6.42 -21.55
C LYS A 318 -3.28 -7.79 -22.26
N SER A 319 -2.34 -8.69 -21.97
CA SER A 319 -2.31 -10.03 -22.56
C SER A 319 -3.53 -10.86 -22.17
N THR A 320 -3.89 -10.86 -20.89
CA THR A 320 -5.10 -11.53 -20.38
C THR A 320 -6.37 -10.93 -20.98
N TYR A 321 -6.42 -9.60 -21.12
CA TYR A 321 -7.54 -8.92 -21.77
C TYR A 321 -7.73 -9.40 -23.22
N GLU A 322 -6.67 -9.41 -24.04
CA GLU A 322 -6.78 -9.86 -25.44
C GLU A 322 -7.17 -11.35 -25.53
N LYS A 323 -6.62 -12.21 -24.68
CA LYS A 323 -7.03 -13.61 -24.58
C LYS A 323 -8.52 -13.77 -24.28
N TYR A 324 -9.03 -13.07 -23.27
CA TYR A 324 -10.45 -13.16 -22.91
C TYR A 324 -11.37 -12.53 -23.96
N LYS A 325 -10.87 -11.57 -24.73
CA LYS A 325 -11.58 -11.02 -25.89
C LYS A 325 -11.74 -12.07 -26.98
N GLU A 326 -10.66 -12.79 -27.33
CA GLU A 326 -10.68 -13.88 -28.31
C GLU A 326 -11.59 -15.03 -27.86
N GLU A 327 -11.59 -15.35 -26.56
CA GLU A 327 -12.43 -16.40 -25.98
C GLU A 327 -13.88 -15.96 -25.68
N ASN A 328 -14.26 -14.72 -26.00
CA ASN A 328 -15.57 -14.12 -25.68
C ASN A 328 -15.95 -14.20 -24.18
N LYS A 329 -14.97 -14.06 -23.28
CA LYS A 329 -15.12 -14.13 -21.82
C LYS A 329 -15.18 -12.78 -21.12
N LEU A 330 -15.08 -11.67 -21.86
CA LEU A 330 -15.11 -10.31 -21.27
C LEU A 330 -16.42 -9.99 -20.55
N GLY A 331 -17.52 -10.67 -20.90
CA GLY A 331 -18.83 -10.54 -20.26
C GLY A 331 -18.78 -10.69 -18.73
N PHE A 332 -17.88 -11.54 -18.23
CA PHE A 332 -17.66 -11.79 -16.81
C PHE A 332 -17.23 -10.53 -16.03
N HIS A 333 -16.42 -9.68 -16.65
CA HIS A 333 -15.82 -8.50 -16.02
C HIS A 333 -16.78 -7.30 -15.89
N TYR A 334 -18.03 -7.44 -16.32
CA TYR A 334 -19.08 -6.46 -16.06
C TYR A 334 -19.81 -6.72 -14.74
N TYR A 335 -19.68 -7.92 -14.15
CA TYR A 335 -20.32 -8.32 -12.89
C TYR A 335 -21.80 -7.94 -12.85
N LYS A 336 -22.55 -8.36 -13.88
CA LYS A 336 -23.98 -8.06 -14.04
C LYS A 336 -24.85 -8.98 -13.19
N THR A 337 -24.33 -10.15 -12.83
CA THR A 337 -25.04 -11.16 -12.05
C THR A 337 -24.17 -11.60 -10.88
N ILE A 338 -24.82 -12.05 -9.81
CA ILE A 338 -24.15 -12.57 -8.62
C ILE A 338 -23.22 -13.76 -8.92
N ASN A 339 -23.54 -14.56 -9.95
CA ASN A 339 -22.73 -15.70 -10.38
C ASN A 339 -21.34 -15.28 -10.93
N ASN A 340 -21.11 -13.99 -11.18
CA ASN A 340 -19.78 -13.48 -11.54
C ASN A 340 -18.88 -13.20 -10.33
N ILE A 341 -19.41 -13.26 -9.11
CA ILE A 341 -18.62 -13.25 -7.89
C ILE A 341 -18.14 -14.67 -7.66
N LEU A 342 -16.84 -14.92 -7.73
CA LEU A 342 -16.25 -16.25 -7.57
C LEU A 342 -15.28 -16.27 -6.38
N PHE A 343 -15.45 -17.26 -5.52
CA PHE A 343 -14.56 -17.52 -4.39
C PHE A 343 -13.41 -18.40 -4.87
N GLY A 344 -12.19 -17.87 -4.79
CA GLY A 344 -10.96 -18.66 -4.80
C GLY A 344 -10.66 -19.16 -3.39
N LYS A 345 -10.21 -20.41 -3.28
CA LYS A 345 -9.75 -21.02 -2.03
C LYS A 345 -8.22 -20.94 -1.98
N ASP A 346 -7.64 -20.59 -0.83
CA ASP A 346 -6.19 -20.76 -0.64
C ASP A 346 -5.92 -22.15 -0.06
N TYR A 347 -5.32 -23.03 -0.85
CA TYR A 347 -4.96 -24.38 -0.42
C TYR A 347 -3.87 -24.41 0.67
N ARG A 348 -3.21 -23.28 0.95
CA ARG A 348 -2.26 -23.13 2.06
C ARG A 348 -2.90 -22.64 3.36
N TYR A 349 -4.21 -22.48 3.39
CA TYR A 349 -4.95 -22.20 4.61
C TYR A 349 -4.61 -23.24 5.69
N ILE A 350 -4.01 -22.81 6.79
CA ILE A 350 -3.31 -23.71 7.71
C ILE A 350 -4.25 -24.57 8.55
N TYR A 351 -5.50 -24.14 8.68
CA TYR A 351 -6.51 -24.83 9.48
C TYR A 351 -7.35 -25.82 8.66
N LEU A 352 -6.90 -26.17 7.45
CA LEU A 352 -7.44 -27.30 6.69
C LEU A 352 -7.14 -28.61 7.43
N ASN A 353 -8.20 -29.31 7.86
CA ASN A 353 -8.09 -30.63 8.47
C ASN A 353 -7.46 -31.64 7.52
#